data_AF-A0A947A8P1-F1
#
_entry.id   AF-A0A947A8P1-F1
#
_cell.length_a   1.000
_cell.length_b   1.000
_cell.length_c   1.000
_cell.angle_alpha   90.00
_cell.angle_beta   90.00
_cell.angle_gamma   90.00
#
_symmetry.space_group_name_H-M   'P 1'
#
loop_
_entity.id
_entity.type
_entity.pdbx_description
1 polymer ?
#
loop_
_entity_poly.entity_id
_entity_poly.type
_entity_poly.pdbx_seq_one_letter_code
_entity_poly.pdbx_strand_id
1 'polypeptide(L)'
;VSSGYGMARKARSYLDHEEYAYLGFMYTLPEYRGKGINQRILRALQDWAKSMGLIELRLTVYEDNLPAVKAYEKAGFRKHIVEMRLREN
;
A
#
# COMPACT_ATOMS: atom_id res chain seq x y z
N VAL A 1 4.48 16.94 5.36
CA VAL A 1 5.53 16.44 4.43
C VAL A 1 5.10 15.13 3.75
N SER A 2 4.98 14.01 4.46
CA SER A 2 4.41 12.75 3.95
C SER A 2 3.70 12.00 5.07
N SER A 3 2.68 11.20 4.76
CA SER A 3 1.90 10.40 5.71
C SER A 3 1.70 8.97 5.22
N GLY A 4 1.30 8.10 6.15
CA GLY A 4 0.92 6.71 5.92
C GLY A 4 0.66 6.00 7.25
N TYR A 5 -0.18 4.98 7.27
CA TYR A 5 -0.37 4.09 8.42
C TYR A 5 -0.43 2.63 7.97
N GLY A 6 -0.15 1.71 8.90
CA GLY A 6 -0.34 0.28 8.75
C GLY A 6 -1.42 -0.24 9.71
N MET A 7 -2.19 -1.23 9.27
CA MET A 7 -3.21 -1.90 10.09
C MET A 7 -3.31 -3.38 9.70
N ALA A 8 -3.30 -4.28 10.67
CA ALA A 8 -3.58 -5.70 10.42
C ALA A 8 -5.04 -5.88 10.00
N ARG A 9 -5.30 -6.68 8.97
CA ARG A 9 -6.64 -7.02 8.49
C ARG A 9 -6.75 -8.52 8.28
N LYS A 10 -7.92 -9.07 8.60
CA LYS A 10 -8.26 -10.45 8.23
C LYS A 10 -8.30 -10.59 6.71
N ALA A 11 -7.66 -11.64 6.22
CA ALA A 11 -7.73 -12.08 4.85
C ALA A 11 -9.12 -12.65 4.53
N ARG A 12 -9.40 -12.81 3.23
CA ARG A 12 -10.58 -13.56 2.79
C ARG A 12 -10.33 -15.05 3.08
N SER A 13 -11.39 -15.79 3.40
CA SER A 13 -11.31 -17.20 3.83
C SER A 13 -10.72 -18.17 2.82
N TYR A 14 -10.58 -17.77 1.55
CA TYR A 14 -10.01 -18.57 0.47
C TYR A 14 -8.53 -18.26 0.18
N LEU A 15 -7.86 -17.47 1.02
CA LEU A 15 -6.42 -17.19 0.93
C LEU A 15 -5.63 -18.11 1.87
N ASP A 16 -4.33 -18.27 1.60
CA ASP A 16 -3.40 -19.16 2.31
C ASP A 16 -2.80 -18.58 3.62
N HIS A 17 -3.30 -17.42 4.05
CA HIS A 17 -2.90 -16.71 5.27
C HIS A 17 -4.12 -16.09 5.94
N GLU A 18 -4.07 -15.91 7.26
CA GLU A 18 -5.20 -15.37 8.01
C GLU A 18 -5.26 -13.84 8.02
N GLU A 19 -4.10 -13.18 7.99
CA GLU A 19 -3.97 -11.74 8.16
C GLU A 19 -2.92 -11.14 7.23
N TYR A 20 -3.12 -9.87 6.86
CA TYR A 20 -2.16 -9.08 6.10
C TYR A 20 -2.11 -7.65 6.65
N ALA A 21 -1.03 -6.93 6.38
CA ALA A 21 -0.91 -5.52 6.68
C ALA A 21 -1.53 -4.68 5.57
N TYR A 22 -2.54 -3.87 5.88
CA TYR A 22 -3.06 -2.85 4.98
C TYR A 22 -2.37 -1.51 5.23
N LEU A 23 -1.86 -0.88 4.17
CA LEU A 23 -1.30 0.46 4.22
C LEU A 23 -2.31 1.47 3.67
N GLY A 24 -2.62 2.48 4.47
CA GLY A 24 -3.61 3.52 4.13
C GLY A 24 -3.08 4.94 4.35
N PHE A 25 -3.83 5.92 3.83
CA PHE A 25 -3.49 7.36 3.85
C PHE A 25 -2.03 7.66 3.45
N MET A 26 -1.50 6.88 2.51
CA MET A 26 -0.18 7.06 1.92
C MET A 26 -0.21 8.29 0.99
N TYR A 27 0.43 9.38 1.41
CA TYR A 27 0.43 10.62 0.65
C TYR A 27 1.70 11.43 0.89
N THR A 28 2.24 12.03 -0.18
CA THR A 28 3.34 12.99 -0.10
C THR A 28 2.91 14.28 -0.77
N LEU A 29 3.07 15.40 -0.04
CA LEU A 29 2.83 16.75 -0.57
C LEU A 29 3.64 16.95 -1.86
N PRO A 30 3.08 17.61 -2.90
CA PRO A 30 3.74 17.76 -4.20
C PRO A 30 5.18 18.27 -4.12
N GLU A 31 5.44 19.28 -3.28
CA GLU A 31 6.76 19.94 -3.10
C GLU A 31 7.84 19.03 -2.47
N TYR A 32 7.43 17.86 -1.96
CA TYR A 32 8.27 16.90 -1.27
C TYR A 32 8.41 15.56 -2.02
N ARG A 33 7.80 15.44 -3.20
CA ARG A 33 7.92 14.25 -4.06
C ARG A 33 9.34 14.14 -4.64
N GLY A 34 9.71 12.92 -5.07
CA GLY A 34 11.06 12.63 -5.61
C GLY A 34 12.18 12.59 -4.57
N LYS A 35 11.93 13.00 -3.31
CA LYS A 35 12.94 13.03 -2.22
C LYS A 35 13.06 11.72 -1.43
N GLY A 36 12.42 10.64 -1.89
CA GLY A 36 12.48 9.32 -1.23
C GLY A 36 11.75 9.21 0.12
N ILE A 37 10.98 10.23 0.54
CA ILE A 37 10.33 10.25 1.86
C ILE A 37 9.30 9.13 2.01
N ASN A 38 8.44 8.93 1.01
CA ASN A 38 7.45 7.85 1.02
C ASN A 38 8.12 6.46 1.12
N GLN A 39 9.29 6.29 0.50
CA GLN A 39 10.04 5.04 0.57
C GLN A 39 10.54 4.75 1.99
N ARG A 40 10.90 5.77 2.77
CA ARG A 40 11.27 5.61 4.18
C ARG A 40 10.07 5.18 5.03
N ILE A 41 8.90 5.78 4.80
CA ILE A 41 7.66 5.37 5.47
C ILE A 41 7.30 3.92 5.12
N LEU A 42 7.37 3.54 3.84
CA LEU A 42 7.12 2.17 3.41
C LEU A 42 8.06 1.16 4.08
N ARG A 43 9.35 1.48 4.23
CA ARG A 43 10.29 0.60 4.94
C ARG A 43 9.92 0.43 6.41
N ALA A 44 9.60 1.53 7.11
CA ALA A 44 9.18 1.47 8.50
C ALA A 44 7.90 0.63 8.67
N LEU A 45 6.93 0.76 7.76
CA LEU A 45 5.71 -0.05 7.75
C LEU A 45 5.97 -1.52 7.41
N GLN A 46 6.94 -1.82 6.54
CA GLN A 46 7.39 -3.19 6.25
C GLN A 46 8.04 -3.83 7.49
N ASP A 47 8.90 -3.11 8.19
CA ASP A 47 9.56 -3.62 9.39
C ASP A 47 8.55 -3.84 10.52
N TRP A 48 7.58 -2.93 10.68
CA TRP A 48 6.45 -3.12 11.58
C TRP A 48 5.62 -4.36 11.22
N ALA A 49 5.23 -4.53 9.96
CA ALA A 49 4.45 -5.69 9.52
C ALA A 49 5.19 -7.01 9.79
N LYS A 50 6.50 -7.05 9.51
CA LYS A 50 7.36 -8.20 9.82
C LYS A 50 7.41 -8.50 11.33
N SER A 51 7.52 -7.47 12.18
CA SER A 51 7.50 -7.67 13.63
C SER A 51 6.18 -8.24 14.17
N MET A 52 5.09 -8.05 13.41
CA MET A 52 3.77 -8.61 13.70
C MET A 52 3.57 -10.01 13.10
N GLY A 53 4.57 -10.57 12.40
CA GLY A 53 4.45 -11.84 11.69
C GLY A 53 3.60 -11.78 10.42
N LEU A 54 3.26 -10.58 9.93
CA LEU A 54 2.45 -10.39 8.73
C LEU A 54 3.32 -10.55 7.48
N ILE A 55 3.00 -11.55 6.66
CA ILE A 55 3.80 -11.93 5.50
C ILE A 55 3.41 -11.17 4.21
N GLU A 56 2.29 -10.46 4.24
CA GLU A 56 1.80 -9.72 3.07
C GLU A 56 1.43 -8.28 3.43
N LEU A 57 1.79 -7.35 2.54
CA LEU A 57 1.40 -5.94 2.61
C LEU A 57 0.51 -5.59 1.42
N ARG A 58 -0.61 -4.92 1.68
CA ARG A 58 -1.56 -4.49 0.66
C ARG A 58 -1.86 -3.00 0.80
N LEU A 59 -2.17 -2.37 -0.31
CA LEU A 59 -2.68 -1.00 -0.37
C LEU A 59 -3.64 -0.87 -1.54
N THR A 60 -4.47 0.18 -1.52
CA THR A 60 -5.32 0.54 -2.65
C THR A 60 -4.81 1.83 -3.25
N VAL A 61 -4.71 1.88 -4.57
CA VAL A 61 -4.30 3.06 -5.34
C VAL A 61 -5.19 3.15 -6.57
N TYR A 62 -5.60 4.35 -6.94
CA TYR A 62 -6.33 4.56 -8.19
C TYR A 62 -5.43 4.27 -9.39
N GLU A 63 -6.00 3.62 -10.42
CA GLU A 63 -5.27 3.21 -11.63
C GLU A 63 -4.65 4.40 -12.38
N ASP A 64 -5.36 5.54 -12.40
CA ASP A 64 -4.93 6.78 -13.05
C ASP A 64 -3.81 7.51 -12.27
N ASN A 65 -3.56 7.13 -11.02
CA ASN A 65 -2.46 7.68 -10.22
C ASN A 65 -1.13 7.00 -10.57
N LEU A 66 -0.71 7.13 -11.83
CA LEU A 66 0.52 6.55 -12.38
C LEU A 66 1.78 6.86 -11.54
N PRO A 67 1.97 8.08 -10.98
CA PRO A 67 3.12 8.35 -10.11
C PRO A 67 3.15 7.47 -8.85
N ALA A 68 1.99 7.26 -8.21
CA ALA A 68 1.90 6.41 -7.03
C ALA A 68 2.08 4.92 -7.39
N VAL A 69 1.45 4.46 -8.48
CA VAL A 69 1.61 3.08 -8.98
C VAL A 69 3.11 2.77 -9.20
N LYS A 70 3.83 3.62 -9.95
CA LYS A 70 5.27 3.45 -10.19
C LYS A 70 6.08 3.48 -8.90
N ALA A 71 5.71 4.31 -7.93
CA ALA A 71 6.40 4.37 -6.64
C ALA A 71 6.24 3.07 -5.84
N TYR A 72 5.05 2.46 -5.87
CA TYR A 72 4.80 1.18 -5.21
C TYR A 72 5.45 0.00 -5.95
N GLU A 73 5.39 -0.04 -7.27
CA GLU A 73 6.10 -1.04 -8.09
C GLU A 73 7.62 -1.00 -7.82
N LYS A 74 8.21 0.20 -7.77
CA LYS A 74 9.62 0.37 -7.38
C LYS A 74 9.92 -0.09 -5.94
N ALA A 75 8.92 -0.05 -5.06
CA ALA A 75 9.02 -0.57 -3.70
C ALA A 75 8.75 -2.08 -3.59
N GLY A 76 8.48 -2.77 -4.71
CA GLY A 76 8.28 -4.22 -4.79
C GLY A 76 6.82 -4.67 -4.77
N PHE A 77 5.85 -3.74 -4.69
CA PHE A 77 4.43 -4.09 -4.78
C PHE A 77 4.08 -4.57 -6.19
N ARG A 78 3.12 -5.49 -6.28
CA ARG A 78 2.56 -5.99 -7.53
C ARG A 78 1.05 -5.85 -7.51
N LYS A 79 0.45 -5.72 -8.70
CA LYS A 79 -1.01 -5.78 -8.85
C LYS A 79 -1.51 -7.14 -8.32
N HIS A 80 -2.61 -7.13 -7.60
CA HIS A 80 -3.19 -8.34 -6.99
C HIS A 80 -4.63 -8.58 -7.46
N ILE A 81 -5.56 -7.68 -7.09
CA ILE A 81 -6.96 -7.70 -7.52
C ILE A 81 -7.27 -6.37 -8.20
N VAL A 82 -8.05 -6.43 -9.28
CA VAL A 82 -8.59 -5.23 -9.93
C VAL A 82 -10.03 -5.06 -9.48
N GLU A 83 -10.32 -3.93 -8.84
CA GLU A 83 -11.68 -3.52 -8.48
C GLU A 83 -12.30 -2.79 -9.67
N MET A 84 -13.33 -3.41 -10.27
CA MET A 84 -14.08 -2.83 -11.38
C MET A 84 -15.36 -2.18 -10.85
N ARG A 85 -15.72 -1.02 -11.41
CA ARG A 85 -16.97 -0.34 -11.08
C ARG A 85 -17.69 0.12 -12.35
N LEU A 86 -19.00 -0.01 -12.36
CA LEU A 86 -19.89 0.71 -13.27
C LEU A 86 -20.54 1.82 -12.45
N ARG A 87 -20.42 3.07 -12.91
CA ARG A 87 -21.15 4.19 -12.32
C ARG A 87 -22.28 4.53 -13.26
N GLU A 88 -23.51 4.24 -12.84
CA GLU A 88 -24.71 4.73 -13.49
C GLU A 88 -25.02 6.14 -12.94
N ASN A 89 -25.64 6.98 -13.77
CA ASN A 89 -25.88 8.40 -13.48
C ASN A 89 -26.73 8.62 -12.23
#